data_AF-A0A133UNR0-F1
#
_entry.id   AF-A0A133UNR0-F1
#
_cell.length_a   1.000
_cell.length_b   1.000
_cell.length_c   1.000
_cell.angle_alpha   90.00
_cell.angle_beta   90.00
_cell.angle_gamma   90.00
#
_symmetry.space_group_name_H-M   'P 1'
#
loop_
_entity.id
_entity.type
_entity.pdbx_description
1 polymer ?
#
loop_
_entity_poly.entity_id
_entity_poly.type
_entity_poly.pdbx_seq_one_letter_code
_entity_poly.pdbx_strand_id
1 'polypeptide(L)'
;MEIGVDTGDNAVSMVKSAMKNFPPEKIEYYGFDTFSGKNNNQLERVKRRLSKTGCRFELYKGDSTETLPRNIGDLTKMDLIFIDGGHAYQVTKSDWENSKVLMHSNTAVFFHNYDFSGPKKVVDDIPRKKFNVEILDPPSDCRTGLVKTRNNQ
;
A
#
# COMPACT_ATOMS: atom_id res chain seq x y z
N MET A 1 -1.25 -4.15 3.10
CA MET A 1 -0.44 -4.23 1.85
C MET A 1 0.24 -2.90 1.60
N GLU A 2 1.45 -2.91 1.05
CA GLU A 2 2.19 -1.73 0.58
C GLU A 2 2.69 -1.97 -0.85
N ILE A 3 2.58 -0.96 -1.70
CA ILE A 3 3.15 -0.91 -3.06
C ILE A 3 4.16 0.23 -3.06
N GLY A 4 5.45 -0.07 -3.29
CA GLY A 4 6.56 0.84 -3.05
C GLY A 4 7.08 0.72 -1.62
N VAL A 5 7.80 -0.36 -1.33
CA VAL A 5 8.31 -0.70 0.02
C VAL A 5 9.65 0.00 0.34
N ASP A 6 10.46 0.24 -0.69
CA ASP A 6 11.80 0.84 -0.62
C ASP A 6 12.70 0.27 0.51
N THR A 7 12.93 1.02 1.59
CA THR A 7 13.81 0.64 2.70
C THR A 7 13.11 -0.25 3.73
N GLY A 8 11.78 -0.39 3.66
CA GLY A 8 10.92 -1.05 4.63
C GLY A 8 10.68 -0.25 5.92
N ASP A 9 10.91 1.07 5.90
CA ASP A 9 10.57 1.95 7.04
C ASP A 9 9.06 2.00 7.28
N ASN A 10 8.29 2.25 6.23
CA ASN A 10 6.82 2.25 6.27
C ASN A 10 6.26 0.86 6.59
N ALA A 11 6.74 -0.19 5.92
CA ALA A 11 6.42 -1.58 6.23
C ALA A 11 6.47 -1.90 7.74
N VAL A 12 7.59 -1.57 8.41
CA VAL A 12 7.74 -1.79 9.85
C VAL A 12 6.80 -0.92 10.67
N SER A 13 6.61 0.35 10.28
CA SER A 13 5.72 1.29 10.98
C SER A 13 4.25 0.87 10.91
N MET A 14 3.81 0.37 9.75
CA MET A 14 2.47 -0.19 9.54
C MET A 14 2.23 -1.40 10.44
N VAL A 15 3.16 -2.38 10.42
CA VAL A 15 3.06 -3.58 11.26
C VAL A 15 3.05 -3.21 12.75
N LYS A 16 3.96 -2.34 13.20
CA LYS A 16 4.00 -1.88 14.60
C LYS A 16 2.73 -1.14 15.01
N SER A 17 2.10 -0.41 14.09
CA SER A 17 0.83 0.27 14.36
C SER A 17 -0.31 -0.72 14.52
N ALA A 18 -0.37 -1.77 13.69
CA ALA A 18 -1.32 -2.87 13.86
C ALA A 18 -1.08 -3.65 15.17
N MET A 19 0.19 -3.84 15.57
CA MET A 19 0.57 -4.51 16.82
C MET A 19 0.05 -3.84 18.09
N LYS A 20 -0.39 -2.57 18.02
CA LYS A 20 -1.03 -1.89 19.15
C LYS A 20 -2.37 -2.51 19.53
N ASN A 21 -3.03 -3.19 18.59
CA ASN A 21 -4.37 -3.76 18.76
C ASN A 21 -4.42 -5.27 18.54
N PHE A 22 -3.44 -5.84 17.84
CA PHE A 22 -3.40 -7.27 17.50
C PHE A 22 -2.05 -7.87 17.84
N PRO A 23 -2.00 -9.14 18.27
CA PRO A 23 -0.72 -9.81 18.44
C PRO A 23 -0.07 -10.09 17.06
N PRO A 24 1.28 -10.18 16.97
CA PRO A 24 1.99 -10.25 15.69
C PRO A 24 1.53 -11.38 14.78
N GLU A 25 1.22 -12.55 15.33
CA GLU A 25 0.75 -13.73 14.60
C GLU A 25 -0.62 -13.57 13.94
N LYS A 26 -1.35 -12.49 14.24
CA LYS A 26 -2.61 -12.14 13.54
C LYS A 26 -2.41 -11.07 12.47
N ILE A 27 -1.19 -10.59 12.28
CA ILE A 27 -0.87 -9.53 11.31
C ILE A 27 -0.21 -10.16 10.10
N GLU A 28 -0.73 -9.82 8.92
CA GLU A 28 -0.19 -10.20 7.62
C GLU A 28 0.25 -8.95 6.86
N TYR A 29 1.47 -8.96 6.36
CA TYR A 29 2.03 -7.88 5.57
C TYR A 29 2.40 -8.37 4.17
N TYR A 30 1.89 -7.70 3.15
CA TYR A 30 2.20 -7.96 1.74
C TYR A 30 2.84 -6.73 1.14
N GLY A 31 4.06 -6.87 0.60
CA GLY A 31 4.83 -5.77 0.01
C GLY A 31 5.20 -6.02 -1.45
N PHE A 32 4.99 -5.03 -2.31
CA PHE A 32 5.34 -5.06 -3.73
C PHE A 32 6.39 -3.98 -4.04
N ASP A 33 7.53 -4.37 -4.60
CA ASP A 33 8.59 -3.44 -4.98
C ASP A 33 9.54 -4.08 -5.99
N THR A 34 10.23 -3.29 -6.81
CA THR A 34 11.30 -3.82 -7.68
C THR A 34 12.50 -4.32 -6.87
N PHE A 35 12.67 -3.82 -5.64
CA PHE A 35 13.82 -4.00 -4.76
C PHE A 35 15.15 -3.78 -5.51
N SER A 36 15.15 -2.84 -6.46
CA SER A 36 16.26 -2.56 -7.38
C SER A 36 17.18 -1.45 -6.89
N GLY A 37 17.13 -1.11 -5.59
CA GLY A 37 18.02 -0.11 -5.01
C GLY A 37 19.50 -0.43 -5.26
N LYS A 38 20.35 0.61 -5.21
CA LYS A 38 21.80 0.54 -5.52
C LYS A 38 22.57 -0.54 -4.75
N ASN A 39 21.99 -1.08 -3.67
CA ASN A 39 22.53 -2.18 -2.90
C ASN A 39 21.76 -3.46 -3.22
N ASN A 40 22.44 -4.47 -3.77
CA ASN A 40 21.90 -5.79 -4.13
C ASN A 40 21.21 -6.57 -2.98
N ASN A 41 21.16 -6.01 -1.78
CA ASN A 41 20.62 -6.62 -0.56
C ASN A 41 19.38 -5.90 0.00
N GLN A 42 18.73 -5.02 -0.77
CA GLN A 42 17.54 -4.28 -0.30
C GLN A 42 16.43 -5.23 0.17
N LEU A 43 16.05 -6.21 -0.65
CA LEU A 43 15.05 -7.23 -0.30
C LEU A 43 15.40 -7.94 1.01
N GLU A 44 16.64 -8.42 1.15
CA GLU A 44 17.10 -9.11 2.35
C GLU A 44 17.12 -8.20 3.59
N ARG A 45 17.41 -6.91 3.42
CA ARG A 45 17.30 -5.92 4.50
C ARG A 45 15.85 -5.75 4.95
N VAL A 46 14.90 -5.63 4.02
CA VAL A 46 13.46 -5.53 4.32
C VAL A 46 12.98 -6.80 5.03
N LYS A 47 13.31 -7.99 4.51
CA LYS A 47 12.98 -9.28 5.15
C LYS A 47 13.50 -9.35 6.58
N ARG A 48 14.77 -8.98 6.82
CA ARG A 48 15.37 -8.97 8.16
C ARG A 48 14.68 -7.99 9.11
N ARG A 49 14.14 -6.88 8.60
CA ARG A 49 13.42 -5.91 9.43
C ARG A 49 12.03 -6.42 9.79
N LEU A 50 11.30 -6.97 8.81
CA LEU A 50 9.97 -7.54 9.03
C LEU A 50 10.01 -8.77 9.93
N SER A 51 11.01 -9.65 9.79
CA SER A 51 11.13 -10.84 10.64
C SER A 51 11.26 -10.51 12.13
N LYS A 52 11.88 -9.37 12.48
CA LYS A 52 11.97 -8.89 13.88
C LYS A 52 10.62 -8.48 14.49
N THR A 53 9.57 -8.30 13.68
CA THR A 53 8.24 -7.93 14.18
C THR A 53 7.42 -9.14 14.63
N GLY A 54 7.77 -10.34 14.15
CA GLY A 54 7.00 -11.57 14.40
C GLY A 54 5.71 -11.69 13.58
N CYS A 55 5.38 -10.74 12.69
CA CYS A 55 4.24 -10.87 11.79
C CYS A 55 4.50 -11.86 10.65
N ARG A 56 3.41 -12.37 10.05
CA ARG A 56 3.50 -13.06 8.76
C ARG A 56 3.73 -12.00 7.67
N PHE A 57 4.62 -12.28 6.73
CA PHE A 57 4.83 -11.38 5.61
C PHE A 57 5.23 -12.09 4.32
N GLU A 58 4.88 -11.46 3.21
CA GLU A 58 5.30 -11.85 1.87
C GLU A 58 5.74 -10.62 1.06
N LEU A 59 6.81 -10.78 0.29
CA LEU A 59 7.41 -9.71 -0.50
C LEU A 59 7.52 -10.15 -1.96
N TYR A 60 6.89 -9.41 -2.86
CA TYR A 60 6.89 -9.67 -4.29
C TYR A 60 7.86 -8.73 -4.97
N LYS A 61 8.92 -9.30 -5.55
CA LYS A 61 9.94 -8.55 -6.28
C LYS A 61 9.55 -8.37 -7.74
N GLY A 62 9.45 -7.13 -8.20
CA GLY A 62 9.22 -6.76 -9.59
C GLY A 62 8.39 -5.49 -9.73
N ASP A 63 8.06 -5.12 -10.97
CA ASP A 63 7.15 -4.02 -11.26
C ASP A 63 5.75 -4.35 -10.72
N SER A 64 5.12 -3.43 -9.97
CA SER A 64 3.79 -3.63 -9.39
C SER A 64 2.72 -3.83 -10.46
N THR A 65 2.90 -3.23 -11.64
CA THR A 65 1.97 -3.36 -12.77
C THR A 65 1.94 -4.78 -13.35
N GLU A 66 2.93 -5.61 -13.04
CA GLU A 66 2.98 -7.03 -13.41
C GLU A 66 2.77 -7.96 -12.21
N THR A 67 3.44 -7.67 -11.09
CA THR A 67 3.49 -8.57 -9.93
C THR A 67 2.18 -8.58 -9.15
N LEU A 68 1.55 -7.42 -8.94
CA LEU A 68 0.27 -7.35 -8.24
C LEU A 68 -0.85 -8.12 -8.97
N PRO A 69 -1.16 -7.86 -10.26
CA PRO A 69 -2.20 -8.61 -10.96
C PRO A 69 -1.88 -10.10 -11.09
N ARG A 70 -0.60 -10.48 -11.22
CA ARG A 70 -0.19 -11.90 -11.29
C ARG A 70 -0.53 -12.68 -10.02
N ASN A 71 -0.41 -12.06 -8.85
CA ASN A 71 -0.60 -12.72 -7.55
C ASN A 71 -1.95 -12.38 -6.92
N ILE A 72 -2.81 -11.59 -7.57
CA ILE A 72 -4.03 -11.03 -6.96
C ILE A 72 -5.02 -12.08 -6.47
N GLY A 73 -5.04 -13.26 -7.11
CA GLY A 73 -5.93 -14.37 -6.75
C GLY A 73 -5.51 -15.10 -5.47
N ASP A 74 -4.23 -14.99 -5.09
CA ASP A 74 -3.66 -15.64 -3.90
C ASP A 74 -3.66 -14.71 -2.67
N LEU A 75 -3.94 -13.41 -2.88
CA LEU A 75 -3.99 -12.40 -1.83
C LEU A 75 -5.33 -12.41 -1.10
N THR A 76 -5.26 -12.15 0.20
CA THR A 76 -6.44 -11.92 1.04
C THR A 76 -7.01 -10.51 0.83
N LYS A 77 -8.23 -10.27 1.33
CA LYS A 77 -8.79 -8.91 1.38
C LYS A 77 -7.99 -8.08 2.40
N MET A 78 -7.74 -6.82 2.08
CA MET A 78 -6.83 -5.97 2.85
C MET A 78 -7.58 -4.99 3.75
N ASP A 79 -7.22 -4.93 5.03
CA ASP A 79 -7.72 -3.86 5.92
C ASP A 79 -7.11 -2.49 5.57
N LEU A 80 -5.84 -2.51 5.14
CA LEU A 80 -5.09 -1.31 4.78
C LEU A 80 -4.24 -1.56 3.52
N ILE A 81 -4.29 -0.62 2.58
CA ILE A 81 -3.45 -0.58 1.39
C ILE A 81 -2.73 0.77 1.35
N PHE A 82 -1.40 0.75 1.23
CA PHE A 82 -0.57 1.96 1.09
C PHE A 82 0.07 1.97 -0.30
N ILE A 83 -0.26 2.96 -1.12
CA ILE A 83 0.23 3.12 -2.50
C ILE A 83 1.26 4.25 -2.50
N ASP A 84 2.53 3.88 -2.65
CA ASP A 84 3.71 4.75 -2.70
C ASP A 84 4.71 4.26 -3.77
N GLY A 85 4.16 3.71 -4.86
CA GLY A 85 4.93 3.19 -6.00
C GLY A 85 5.33 4.29 -6.98
N GLY A 86 5.33 3.96 -8.27
CA GLY A 86 5.64 4.94 -9.32
C GLY A 86 4.64 6.11 -9.35
N HIS A 87 5.15 7.33 -9.56
CA HIS A 87 4.33 8.56 -9.64
C HIS A 87 3.73 8.83 -11.03
N ALA A 88 3.91 7.91 -11.99
CA ALA A 88 3.29 8.01 -13.30
C ALA A 88 1.82 7.60 -13.23
N TYR A 89 0.93 8.36 -13.88
CA TYR A 89 -0.51 8.11 -13.86
C TYR A 89 -0.91 6.67 -14.16
N GLN A 90 -0.31 6.05 -15.19
CA GLN A 90 -0.66 4.67 -15.58
C GLN A 90 -0.26 3.64 -14.52
N VAL A 91 0.88 3.86 -13.84
CA VAL A 91 1.34 2.99 -12.75
C VAL A 91 0.41 3.12 -11.56
N THR A 92 0.18 4.35 -11.08
CA THR A 92 -0.72 4.60 -9.94
C THR A 92 -2.16 4.14 -10.22
N LYS A 93 -2.62 4.27 -11.47
CA LYS A 93 -3.93 3.76 -11.89
C LYS A 93 -3.98 2.23 -11.84
N SER A 94 -2.96 1.55 -12.34
CA SER A 94 -2.86 0.09 -12.25
C SER A 94 -2.87 -0.38 -10.80
N ASP A 95 -2.09 0.26 -9.94
CA ASP A 95 -2.04 -0.03 -8.50
C ASP A 95 -3.42 0.13 -7.85
N TRP A 96 -4.13 1.23 -8.16
CA TRP A 96 -5.49 1.46 -7.68
C TRP A 96 -6.50 0.42 -8.17
N GLU A 97 -6.51 0.13 -9.47
CA GLU A 97 -7.47 -0.81 -10.07
C GLU A 97 -7.34 -2.22 -9.47
N ASN A 98 -6.10 -2.70 -9.28
CA ASN A 98 -5.85 -3.96 -8.61
C ASN A 98 -6.16 -3.88 -7.10
N SER A 99 -5.79 -2.79 -6.43
CA SER A 99 -6.09 -2.60 -5.00
C SER A 99 -7.59 -2.67 -4.71
N LYS A 100 -8.45 -2.13 -5.58
CA LYS A 100 -9.91 -2.23 -5.45
C LYS A 100 -10.41 -3.67 -5.36
N VAL A 101 -9.81 -4.59 -6.10
CA VAL A 101 -10.18 -6.01 -6.07
C VAL A 101 -9.90 -6.62 -4.70
N LEU A 102 -8.94 -6.07 -3.94
CA LEU A 102 -8.58 -6.54 -2.61
C LEU A 102 -9.33 -5.80 -1.48
N MET A 103 -10.19 -4.83 -1.80
CA MET A 103 -10.97 -4.11 -0.80
C MET A 103 -12.16 -4.95 -0.29
N HIS A 104 -12.48 -4.73 0.99
CA HIS A 104 -13.77 -4.99 1.64
C HIS A 104 -14.32 -3.66 2.20
N SER A 105 -15.48 -3.70 2.85
CA SER A 105 -16.18 -2.48 3.31
C SER A 105 -15.40 -1.61 4.29
N ASN A 106 -14.44 -2.20 5.02
CA ASN A 106 -13.64 -1.50 6.03
C ASN A 106 -12.22 -1.14 5.55
N THR A 107 -11.86 -1.47 4.31
CA THR A 107 -10.54 -1.18 3.78
C THR A 107 -10.28 0.32 3.71
N ALA A 108 -9.11 0.74 4.18
CA ALA A 108 -8.55 2.07 3.95
C ALA A 108 -7.42 1.99 2.91
N VAL A 109 -7.51 2.79 1.86
CA VAL A 109 -6.46 2.93 0.84
C VAL A 109 -5.84 4.31 0.97
N PHE A 110 -4.53 4.37 1.13
CA PHE A 110 -3.76 5.60 1.22
C PHE A 110 -2.92 5.77 -0.05
N PHE A 111 -3.01 6.94 -0.67
CA PHE A 111 -2.18 7.37 -1.79
C PHE A 111 -1.17 8.37 -1.27
N HIS A 112 0.07 7.93 -1.08
CA HIS A 112 1.16 8.81 -0.71
C HIS A 112 1.48 9.79 -1.85
N ASN A 113 2.22 10.87 -1.55
CA ASN A 113 2.62 11.85 -2.55
C ASN A 113 1.44 12.40 -3.37
N TYR A 114 0.30 12.72 -2.72
CA TYR A 114 -0.95 13.10 -3.40
C TYR A 114 -0.75 14.22 -4.43
N ASP A 115 0.15 15.17 -4.18
CA ASP A 115 0.37 16.30 -5.08
C ASP A 115 1.18 16.00 -6.33
N PHE A 116 1.71 14.78 -6.47
CA PHE A 116 2.39 14.34 -7.68
C PHE A 116 1.34 14.08 -8.77
N SER A 117 1.66 14.39 -10.03
CA SER A 117 0.68 14.41 -11.11
C SER A 117 -0.08 13.09 -11.32
N GLY A 118 0.58 11.95 -11.12
CA GLY A 118 -0.06 10.63 -11.21
C GLY A 118 -1.03 10.35 -10.07
N PRO A 119 -0.57 10.29 -8.82
CA PRO A 119 -1.42 10.13 -7.64
C PRO A 119 -2.57 11.12 -7.58
N LYS A 120 -2.29 12.42 -7.81
CA LYS A 120 -3.31 13.47 -7.81
C LYS A 120 -4.43 13.14 -8.79
N LYS A 121 -4.06 12.85 -10.03
CA LYS A 121 -5.03 12.58 -11.09
C LYS A 121 -5.88 11.34 -10.77
N VAL A 122 -5.26 10.26 -10.29
CA VAL A 122 -6.00 9.05 -9.90
C VAL A 122 -6.98 9.36 -8.77
N VAL A 123 -6.52 9.99 -7.69
CA VAL A 123 -7.34 10.31 -6.51
C VAL A 123 -8.47 11.27 -6.85
N ASP A 124 -8.23 12.26 -7.71
CA ASP A 124 -9.25 13.22 -8.15
C ASP A 124 -10.29 12.57 -9.07
N ASP A 125 -9.89 11.60 -9.89
CA ASP A 125 -10.80 10.85 -10.79
C ASP A 125 -11.64 9.77 -10.05
N ILE A 126 -11.36 9.46 -8.77
CA ILE A 126 -12.12 8.44 -8.01
C ILE A 126 -13.58 8.87 -7.82
N PRO A 127 -14.57 8.04 -8.21
CA PRO A 127 -15.98 8.41 -8.19
C PRO A 127 -16.51 8.55 -6.75
N ARG A 128 -16.77 9.79 -6.32
CA ARG A 128 -17.25 10.14 -4.96
C ARG A 128 -18.62 9.56 -4.59
N LYS A 129 -19.38 9.07 -5.59
CA LYS A 129 -20.62 8.31 -5.37
C LYS A 129 -20.38 6.92 -4.79
N LYS A 130 -19.21 6.32 -5.06
CA LYS A 130 -18.84 4.96 -4.62
C LYS A 130 -17.82 4.96 -3.49
N PHE A 131 -17.03 6.02 -3.37
CA PHE A 131 -15.94 6.11 -2.40
C PHE A 131 -15.99 7.43 -1.65
N ASN A 132 -15.64 7.37 -0.37
CA ASN A 132 -15.29 8.55 0.41
C ASN A 132 -13.80 8.82 0.18
N VAL A 133 -13.48 10.07 -0.17
CA VAL A 133 -12.09 10.49 -0.41
C VAL A 133 -11.81 11.75 0.40
N GLU A 134 -10.72 11.70 1.15
CA GLU A 134 -10.23 12.76 2.02
C GLU A 134 -8.76 13.01 1.70
N ILE A 135 -8.34 14.28 1.72
CA ILE A 135 -6.92 14.63 1.58
C ILE A 135 -6.40 14.97 2.97
N LEU A 136 -5.51 14.13 3.49
CA LEU A 136 -4.85 14.33 4.77
C LEU A 136 -3.62 15.21 4.58
N ASP A 137 -3.37 16.11 5.53
CA ASP A 137 -2.25 17.06 5.53
C ASP A 137 -1.43 16.93 6.82
N PRO A 138 -0.60 15.87 6.94
CA PRO A 138 0.23 15.66 8.11
C PRO A 138 1.33 16.73 8.21
N PRO A 139 1.65 17.24 9.42
CA PRO A 139 2.57 18.37 9.59
C PRO A 139 4.04 18.07 9.26
N SER A 140 4.40 16.81 9.01
CA SER A 140 5.79 16.38 8.82
C SER A 140 5.95 15.41 7.66
N ASP A 141 4.95 15.36 6.77
CA ASP A 141 4.97 14.50 5.59
C ASP A 141 4.16 15.17 4.47
N CYS A 142 4.18 14.59 3.27
CA CYS A 142 3.39 15.08 2.16
C CYS A 142 1.89 14.79 2.34
N ARG A 143 1.06 15.57 1.64
CA ARG A 143 -0.37 15.29 1.59
C ARG A 143 -0.64 13.89 1.07
N THR A 144 -1.59 13.21 1.69
CA THR A 144 -1.92 11.81 1.41
C THR A 144 -3.41 11.69 1.14
N GLY A 145 -3.78 11.03 0.04
CA GLY A 145 -5.18 10.74 -0.27
C GLY A 145 -5.66 9.52 0.49
N LEU A 146 -6.67 9.66 1.36
CA LEU A 146 -7.36 8.55 2.01
C LEU A 146 -8.64 8.22 1.23
N VAL A 147 -8.79 6.97 0.83
CA VAL A 147 -9.94 6.44 0.11
C VAL A 147 -10.55 5.27 0.87
N LYS A 148 -11.86 5.31 1.09
CA LYS A 148 -12.66 4.22 1.70
C LYS A 148 -13.88 3.93 0.85
N THR A 149 -14.39 2.70 0.88
CA THR A 149 -15.69 2.41 0.28
C THR A 149 -16.78 3.26 0.94
N ARG A 150 -17.70 3.77 0.14
CA ARG A 150 -18.85 4.49 0.68
C ARG A 150 -19.92 3.45 1.01
N ASN A 151 -20.13 3.21 2.30
CA ASN A 151 -21.27 2.42 2.75
C ASN A 151 -22.52 3.26 2.51
N ASN A 152 -23.37 2.83 1.58
CA ASN A 152 -24.72 3.35 1.48
C ASN A 152 -25.46 2.84 2.72
N GLN A 153 -25.74 3.72 3.67
CA GLN A 153 -26.79 3.48 4.65
C GLN A 153 -28.14 3.44 3.94
#